data_AF-A0A0V1FC67-F1
#
_entry.id   AF-A0A0V1FC67-F1
#
_cell.length_a   1.000
_cell.length_b   1.000
_cell.length_c   1.000
_cell.angle_alpha   90.00
_cell.angle_beta   90.00
_cell.angle_gamma   90.00
#
_symmetry.space_group_name_H-M   'P 1'
#
loop_
_entity.id
_entity.type
_entity.pdbx_description
1 polymer ?
#
loop_
_entity_poly.entity_id
_entity_poly.type
_entity_poly.pdbx_seq_one_letter_code
_entity_poly.pdbx_strand_id
1 'polypeptide(L)'
;MYYDTDGKGIEIFLLNASRLFLLRCTRFDYRVILSERKLQDKRSPIRMVFDSSARNCTENCTSRLMKCCFPSNALFACISSPRLLNMASNFFKLSDSETYYVSTMEMHVGKQNEGPHQISTSPAAVVKRLCCATAGSKRDITMDNWFMSNFLKSGQ
;
A
#
# COMPACT_ATOMS: atom_id res chain seq x y z
N MET A 1 -5.45 19.95 18.44
CA MET A 1 -6.13 19.36 17.25
C MET A 1 -7.11 18.24 17.59
N TYR A 2 -6.72 17.01 17.99
CA TYR A 2 -7.73 15.94 18.19
C TYR A 2 -8.48 16.04 19.53
N TYR A 3 -7.83 16.50 20.61
CA TYR A 3 -8.44 16.69 21.93
C TYR A 3 -8.82 18.15 22.20
N ASP A 4 -8.88 19.01 21.18
CA ASP A 4 -9.37 20.38 21.37
C ASP A 4 -10.85 20.39 21.71
N THR A 5 -11.21 21.26 22.64
CA THR A 5 -12.58 21.56 23.07
C THR A 5 -13.23 22.67 22.24
N ASP A 6 -12.61 23.05 21.12
CA ASP A 6 -13.04 24.18 20.28
C ASP A 6 -14.21 23.79 19.34
N GLY A 7 -14.94 22.71 19.63
CA GLY A 7 -16.00 22.18 18.76
C GLY A 7 -15.51 21.50 17.47
N LYS A 8 -14.19 21.45 17.22
CA LYS A 8 -13.57 20.82 16.04
C LYS A 8 -12.82 19.52 16.34
N GLY A 9 -12.69 19.16 17.61
CA GLY A 9 -11.95 18.00 18.09
C GLY A 9 -12.84 16.78 18.34
N ILE A 10 -12.55 16.06 19.43
CA ILE A 10 -13.23 14.82 19.83
C ILE A 10 -14.74 14.98 20.04
N GLU A 11 -15.18 16.22 20.23
CA GLU A 11 -16.59 16.62 20.38
C GLU A 11 -17.45 16.28 19.15
N ILE A 12 -16.86 16.24 17.95
CA ILE A 12 -17.55 15.77 16.74
C ILE A 12 -17.84 14.26 16.82
N PHE A 13 -17.03 13.52 17.58
CA PHE A 13 -17.05 12.06 17.67
C PHE A 13 -17.50 11.56 19.05
N LEU A 14 -18.27 12.34 19.83
CA LEU A 14 -18.65 12.03 21.22
C LEU A 14 -19.20 10.62 21.44
N LEU A 15 -19.96 10.08 20.46
CA LEU A 15 -20.48 8.70 20.51
C LEU A 15 -19.40 7.61 20.32
N ASN A 16 -18.26 7.93 19.70
CA ASN A 16 -17.16 7.00 19.40
C ASN A 16 -15.94 7.17 20.32
N ALA A 17 -15.83 8.29 21.03
CA ALA A 17 -14.70 8.61 21.92
C ALA A 17 -14.49 7.57 23.04
N SER A 18 -15.58 7.00 23.58
CA SER A 18 -15.54 5.96 24.61
C SER A 18 -14.95 4.63 24.12
N ARG A 19 -14.77 4.46 22.81
CA ARG A 19 -14.29 3.22 22.16
C ARG A 19 -12.90 3.35 21.57
N LEU A 20 -12.16 4.43 21.85
CA LEU A 20 -10.77 4.61 21.39
C LEU A 20 -9.83 3.48 21.85
N PHE A 21 -10.16 2.77 22.93
CA PHE A 21 -9.47 1.56 23.34
C PHE A 21 -9.47 0.48 22.24
N LEU A 22 -10.54 0.38 21.44
CA LEU A 22 -10.64 -0.59 20.35
C LEU A 22 -9.51 -0.37 19.33
N LEU A 23 -9.16 0.89 19.00
CA LEU A 23 -8.05 1.19 18.10
C LEU A 23 -6.71 0.63 18.58
N ARG A 24 -6.50 0.53 19.91
CA ARG A 24 -5.28 -0.06 20.49
C ARG A 24 -5.30 -1.59 20.47
N CYS A 25 -6.50 -2.17 20.48
CA CYS A 25 -6.72 -3.61 20.59
C CYS A 25 -6.98 -4.31 19.25
N THR A 26 -7.28 -3.57 18.16
CA THR A 26 -7.46 -4.15 16.84
C THR A 26 -6.19 -4.89 16.39
N ARG A 27 -6.37 -6.14 15.94
CA ARG A 27 -5.34 -7.00 15.36
C ARG A 27 -5.94 -7.69 14.14
N PHE A 28 -5.15 -7.84 13.08
CA PHE A 28 -5.59 -8.42 11.81
C PHE A 28 -4.97 -9.81 11.53
N ASP A 29 -4.30 -10.40 12.52
CA ASP A 29 -3.65 -11.70 12.41
C ASP A 29 -3.82 -12.50 13.72
N TYR A 30 -3.72 -13.82 13.62
CA TYR A 30 -3.90 -14.73 14.72
C TYR A 30 -2.62 -14.83 15.57
N ARG A 31 -2.73 -14.49 16.85
CA ARG A 31 -1.56 -14.32 17.74
C ARG A 31 -0.69 -15.57 17.88
N VAL A 32 -1.29 -16.76 17.88
CA VAL A 32 -0.60 -18.02 18.18
C VAL A 32 0.44 -18.37 17.12
N ILE A 33 0.14 -18.10 15.84
CA ILE A 33 1.02 -18.43 14.70
C ILE A 33 1.84 -17.23 14.22
N LEU A 34 1.64 -16.06 14.82
CA LEU A 34 2.24 -14.81 14.39
C LEU A 34 3.77 -14.81 14.52
N SER A 35 4.31 -15.44 15.58
CA SER A 35 5.75 -15.55 15.81
C SER A 35 6.45 -16.28 14.67
N GLU A 36 5.90 -17.43 14.28
CA GLU A 36 6.41 -18.27 13.19
C GLU A 36 6.28 -17.57 11.83
N ARG A 37 5.11 -16.96 11.57
CA ARG A 37 4.90 -16.25 10.30
C ARG A 37 5.74 -15.00 10.17
N LYS A 38 6.00 -14.25 11.25
CA LYS A 38 6.90 -13.07 11.22
C LYS A 38 8.33 -13.42 10.87
N LEU A 39 8.77 -14.64 11.20
CA LEU A 39 10.09 -15.16 10.83
C LEU A 39 10.23 -15.28 9.31
N GLN A 40 9.16 -15.54 8.58
CA GLN A 40 9.17 -15.70 7.12
C GLN A 40 8.66 -14.46 6.38
N ASP A 41 7.62 -13.81 6.92
CA ASP A 41 6.93 -12.66 6.33
C ASP A 41 6.81 -11.51 7.34
N LYS A 42 7.57 -10.43 7.10
CA LYS A 42 7.46 -9.22 7.94
C LYS A 42 6.09 -8.54 7.82
N ARG A 43 5.32 -8.83 6.76
CA ARG A 43 3.97 -8.31 6.53
C ARG A 43 2.86 -9.18 7.12
N SER A 44 3.19 -10.34 7.71
CA SER A 44 2.19 -11.28 8.27
C SER A 44 1.06 -10.57 9.04
N PRO A 45 1.33 -9.60 9.94
CA PRO A 45 0.29 -9.00 10.77
C PRO A 45 -0.89 -8.38 10.02
N ILE A 46 -0.72 -8.00 8.75
CA ILE A 46 -1.76 -7.38 7.92
C ILE A 46 -1.93 -8.05 6.55
N ARG A 47 -1.19 -9.14 6.29
CA ARG A 47 -1.09 -9.79 4.98
C ARG A 47 -2.46 -10.13 4.40
N MET A 48 -3.28 -10.82 5.19
CA MET A 48 -4.58 -11.32 4.76
C MET A 48 -5.54 -10.18 4.37
N VAL A 49 -5.66 -9.16 5.22
CA VAL A 49 -6.55 -8.02 4.99
C VAL A 49 -6.06 -7.19 3.80
N PHE A 50 -4.75 -6.96 3.71
CA PHE A 50 -4.17 -6.22 2.59
C PHE A 50 -4.37 -6.95 1.26
N ASP A 51 -4.04 -8.25 1.20
CA ASP A 51 -4.14 -9.03 -0.02
C ASP A 51 -5.61 -9.20 -0.46
N SER A 52 -6.54 -9.38 0.48
CA SER A 52 -7.98 -9.42 0.19
C SER A 52 -8.48 -8.09 -0.37
N SER A 53 -8.04 -6.97 0.21
CA SER A 53 -8.40 -5.63 -0.28
C SER A 53 -7.82 -5.38 -1.68
N ALA A 54 -6.54 -5.70 -1.89
CA ALA A 54 -5.86 -5.54 -3.18
C ALA A 54 -6.51 -6.39 -4.28
N ARG A 55 -6.89 -7.64 -3.95
CA ARG A 55 -7.63 -8.51 -4.86
C ARG A 55 -8.97 -7.91 -5.24
N ASN A 56 -9.76 -7.46 -4.27
CA ASN A 56 -11.05 -6.84 -4.52
C ASN A 56 -10.93 -5.57 -5.38
N CYS A 57 -9.91 -4.75 -5.15
CA CYS A 57 -9.60 -3.60 -5.98
C CYS A 57 -9.34 -3.99 -7.44
N THR A 58 -8.58 -5.07 -7.65
CA THR A 58 -8.19 -5.56 -8.97
C THR A 58 -9.38 -6.10 -9.76
N GLU A 59 -10.24 -6.89 -9.11
CA GLU A 59 -11.41 -7.52 -9.75
C GLU A 59 -12.46 -6.50 -10.20
N ASN A 60 -12.60 -5.39 -9.48
CA ASN A 60 -13.59 -4.35 -9.79
C ASN A 60 -13.05 -3.24 -10.70
N CYS A 61 -11.81 -3.34 -11.18
CA CYS A 61 -11.21 -2.27 -11.97
C CYS A 61 -11.51 -2.39 -13.48
N THR A 62 -12.36 -1.50 -13.99
CA THR A 62 -12.78 -1.47 -15.40
C THR A 62 -12.01 -0.46 -16.26
N SER A 63 -11.25 0.44 -15.64
CA SER A 63 -10.71 1.63 -16.32
C SER A 63 -9.58 1.35 -17.31
N ARG A 64 -9.42 2.21 -18.32
CA ARG A 64 -8.56 1.99 -19.49
C ARG A 64 -7.20 2.72 -19.44
N LEU A 65 -7.08 3.79 -18.67
CA LEU A 65 -5.84 4.56 -18.54
C LEU A 65 -5.24 4.38 -17.16
N MET A 66 -4.04 3.82 -17.09
CA MET A 66 -3.42 3.45 -15.83
C MET A 66 -2.18 4.28 -15.55
N LYS A 67 -1.98 4.60 -14.28
CA LYS A 67 -0.81 5.31 -13.78
C LYS A 67 -0.18 4.54 -12.63
N CYS A 68 1.05 4.09 -12.83
CA CYS A 68 1.87 3.51 -11.79
C CYS A 68 2.49 4.63 -10.97
N CYS A 69 2.02 4.80 -9.74
CA CYS A 69 2.50 5.83 -8.84
C CYS A 69 3.41 5.22 -7.79
N PHE A 70 4.58 5.83 -7.60
CA PHE A 70 5.23 5.80 -6.30
C PHE A 70 4.34 6.59 -5.34
N PRO A 71 4.31 6.27 -4.03
CA PRO A 71 3.65 7.13 -3.07
C PRO A 71 4.41 8.46 -3.05
N SER A 72 3.96 9.40 -3.88
CA SER A 72 4.45 10.76 -3.82
C SER A 72 4.03 11.34 -2.47
N ASN A 73 4.89 12.17 -1.90
CA ASN A 73 4.71 12.80 -0.59
C ASN A 73 3.36 13.53 -0.44
N ALA A 74 2.64 13.80 -1.53
CA ALA A 74 1.34 14.48 -1.54
C ALA A 74 0.19 13.69 -0.88
N LEU A 75 0.10 12.36 -1.06
CA LEU A 75 -0.95 11.55 -0.43
C LEU A 75 -0.80 11.46 1.09
N PHE A 76 0.41 11.75 1.58
CA PHE A 76 0.78 11.67 2.98
C PHE A 76 1.25 13.01 3.54
N ALA A 77 0.95 14.12 2.85
CA ALA A 77 1.24 15.48 3.33
C ALA A 77 0.55 15.77 4.68
N CYS A 78 -0.57 15.09 4.94
CA CYS A 78 -1.30 15.14 6.22
C CYS A 78 -0.66 14.27 7.32
N ILE A 79 0.36 13.46 7.01
CA ILE A 79 1.08 12.63 7.98
C ILE A 79 2.26 13.44 8.54
N SER A 80 2.06 14.03 9.71
CA SER A 80 3.11 14.78 10.40
C SER A 80 4.18 13.89 11.05
N SER A 81 3.93 12.58 11.19
CA SER A 81 4.86 11.65 11.84
C SER A 81 5.87 11.07 10.84
N PRO A 82 7.19 11.30 11.03
CA PRO A 82 8.23 10.76 10.15
C PRO A 82 8.20 9.22 10.06
N ARG A 83 7.83 8.55 11.15
CA ARG A 83 7.69 7.09 11.18
C ARG A 83 6.57 6.61 10.25
N LEU A 84 5.44 7.30 10.25
CA LEU A 84 4.31 6.96 9.39
C LEU A 84 4.59 7.34 7.93
N LEU A 85 5.31 8.44 7.69
CA LEU A 85 5.77 8.81 6.35
C LEU A 85 6.71 7.74 5.76
N ASN A 86 7.64 7.23 6.57
CA ASN A 86 8.54 6.14 6.18
C ASN A 86 7.80 4.81 5.93
N MET A 87 6.67 4.57 6.60
CA MET A 87 5.83 3.40 6.30
C MET A 87 5.07 3.58 4.99
N ALA A 88 4.50 4.77 4.81
CA ALA A 88 3.73 5.17 3.65
C ALA A 88 4.55 5.17 2.34
N SER A 89 5.83 5.52 2.42
CA SER A 89 6.76 5.49 1.27
C SER A 89 7.03 4.08 0.71
N ASN A 90 6.53 3.02 1.36
CA ASN A 90 6.69 1.66 0.88
C ASN A 90 5.47 1.11 0.10
N PHE A 91 4.41 1.90 -0.11
CA PHE A 91 3.22 1.44 -0.82
C PHE A 91 3.24 1.82 -2.30
N PHE A 92 3.42 0.85 -3.17
CA PHE A 92 3.30 1.03 -4.61
C PHE A 92 1.87 0.79 -5.08
N LYS A 93 1.39 1.60 -6.02
CA LYS A 93 0.04 1.42 -6.56
C LYS A 93 -0.04 1.67 -8.05
N LEU A 94 -0.92 0.92 -8.71
CA LEU A 94 -1.44 1.17 -10.03
C LEU A 94 -2.83 1.75 -9.87
N SER A 95 -3.02 3.01 -10.26
CA SER A 95 -4.30 3.69 -10.18
C SER A 95 -4.74 4.20 -11.54
N ASP A 96 -6.03 4.32 -11.75
CA ASP A 96 -6.58 5.01 -12.89
C ASP A 96 -6.15 6.49 -12.90
N SER A 97 -5.87 7.04 -14.07
CA SER A 97 -5.35 8.42 -14.17
C SER A 97 -6.41 9.50 -13.99
N GLU A 98 -7.69 9.19 -14.23
CA GLU A 98 -8.78 10.16 -14.21
C GLU A 98 -9.56 10.10 -12.90
N THR A 99 -9.94 8.89 -12.50
CA THR A 99 -10.75 8.60 -11.31
C THR A 99 -9.90 8.39 -10.06
N TYR A 100 -8.59 8.23 -10.21
CA TYR A 100 -7.65 7.89 -9.13
C TYR A 100 -7.97 6.57 -8.41
N TYR A 101 -8.85 5.73 -8.98
CA TYR A 101 -9.20 4.43 -8.43
C TYR A 101 -7.99 3.50 -8.41
N VAL A 102 -7.70 2.86 -7.28
CA VAL A 102 -6.58 1.93 -7.17
C VAL A 102 -6.97 0.58 -7.73
N SER A 103 -6.35 0.17 -8.84
CA SER A 103 -6.51 -1.15 -9.44
C SER A 103 -5.72 -2.20 -8.66
N THR A 104 -4.42 -1.97 -8.51
CA THR A 104 -3.49 -2.94 -7.91
C THR A 104 -2.58 -2.20 -6.93
N MET A 105 -2.26 -2.82 -5.79
CA MET A 105 -1.33 -2.23 -4.82
C MET A 105 -0.39 -3.28 -4.23
N GLU A 106 0.83 -2.86 -3.93
CA GLU A 106 1.87 -3.68 -3.32
C GLU A 106 2.55 -2.91 -2.18
N MET A 107 2.69 -3.54 -1.02
CA MET A 107 3.42 -2.97 0.11
C MET A 107 4.81 -3.60 0.23
N HIS A 108 5.83 -2.77 0.29
CA HIS A 108 7.20 -3.16 0.56
C HIS A 108 7.56 -2.96 2.05
N VAL A 109 8.52 -3.71 2.56
CA VAL A 109 8.93 -3.68 3.98
C VAL A 109 10.45 -3.87 4.11
N GLY A 110 11.19 -3.38 3.11
CA GLY A 110 12.63 -3.63 2.99
C GLY A 110 12.96 -5.09 2.67
N LYS A 111 14.17 -5.53 3.02
CA LYS A 111 14.63 -6.90 2.80
C LYS A 111 13.76 -7.90 3.59
N GLN A 112 13.07 -8.78 2.88
CA GLN A 112 12.37 -9.92 3.48
C GLN A 112 13.34 -10.97 3.99
N ASN A 113 12.90 -11.73 4.99
CA ASN A 113 13.64 -12.89 5.48
C ASN A 113 13.62 -13.99 4.39
N GLU A 114 14.55 -14.92 4.47
CA GLU A 114 14.58 -16.05 3.52
C GLU A 114 13.29 -16.85 3.63
N GLY A 115 12.68 -17.12 2.48
CA GLY A 115 11.38 -17.79 2.43
C GLY A 115 10.56 -17.41 1.19
N PRO A 116 9.33 -17.93 1.08
CA PRO A 116 8.49 -17.77 -0.11
C PRO A 116 8.06 -16.32 -0.37
N HIS A 117 8.17 -15.45 0.62
CA HIS A 117 7.81 -14.04 0.51
C HIS A 117 8.98 -13.14 0.11
N GLN A 118 10.18 -13.71 -0.06
CA GLN A 118 11.36 -12.98 -0.52
C GLN A 118 11.33 -12.77 -2.04
N ILE A 119 10.63 -11.73 -2.46
CA ILE A 119 10.48 -11.35 -3.87
C ILE A 119 11.40 -10.18 -4.22
N SER A 120 11.81 -10.11 -5.50
CA SER A 120 12.62 -9.00 -6.00
C SER A 120 11.85 -7.69 -5.93
N THR A 121 12.50 -6.67 -5.38
CA THR A 121 11.95 -5.33 -5.18
C THR A 121 12.56 -4.32 -6.14
N SER A 122 13.23 -4.83 -7.18
CA SER A 122 13.66 -3.98 -8.28
C SER A 122 12.44 -3.30 -8.92
N PRO A 123 12.57 -2.04 -9.35
CA PRO A 123 11.49 -1.30 -9.98
C PRO A 123 10.81 -2.07 -11.12
N ALA A 124 11.59 -2.73 -11.98
CA ALA A 124 11.07 -3.52 -13.09
C ALA A 124 10.23 -4.72 -12.61
N ALA A 125 10.65 -5.41 -11.54
CA ALA A 125 9.92 -6.53 -10.98
C ALA A 125 8.61 -6.07 -10.32
N VAL A 126 8.63 -4.95 -9.60
CA VAL A 126 7.43 -4.34 -9.00
C VAL A 126 6.42 -3.97 -10.07
N VAL A 127 6.87 -3.31 -11.14
CA VAL A 127 6.01 -2.88 -12.25
C VAL A 127 5.38 -4.08 -12.95
N LYS A 128 6.17 -5.11 -13.24
CA LYS A 128 5.68 -6.35 -13.87
C LYS A 128 4.57 -6.99 -13.04
N ARG A 129 4.68 -6.98 -11.71
CA ARG A 129 3.64 -7.52 -10.80
C ARG A 129 2.40 -6.62 -10.77
N LEU A 130 2.56 -5.32 -10.62
CA LEU A 130 1.44 -4.37 -10.59
C LEU A 130 0.62 -4.42 -11.89
N CYS A 131 1.31 -4.54 -13.03
CA CYS A 131 0.70 -4.56 -14.35
C CYS A 131 0.28 -5.96 -14.81
N CYS A 132 0.56 -7.01 -14.03
CA CYS A 132 0.25 -8.39 -14.39
C CYS A 132 -1.27 -8.57 -14.63
N ALA A 133 -2.09 -7.98 -13.77
CA ALA A 133 -3.54 -8.01 -13.88
C ALA A 133 -4.09 -7.25 -15.11
N THR A 134 -3.31 -6.30 -15.64
CA THR A 134 -3.68 -5.49 -16.82
C THR A 134 -2.92 -5.91 -18.08
N ALA A 135 -2.11 -6.97 -18.01
CA ALA A 135 -1.34 -7.43 -19.15
C ALA A 135 -2.27 -7.90 -20.29
N GLY A 136 -1.98 -7.49 -21.52
CA GLY A 136 -2.79 -7.82 -22.71
C GLY A 136 -4.04 -6.96 -22.92
N SER A 137 -4.37 -6.05 -21.99
CA SER A 137 -5.56 -5.19 -22.08
C SER A 137 -5.41 -3.96 -23.00
N LYS A 138 -4.26 -3.80 -23.68
CA LYS A 138 -3.92 -2.65 -24.54
C LYS A 138 -4.16 -1.28 -23.85
N ARG A 139 -3.89 -1.23 -22.54
CA ARG A 139 -3.97 -0.01 -21.71
C ARG A 139 -2.63 0.69 -21.69
N ASP A 140 -2.66 2.02 -21.73
CA ASP A 140 -1.46 2.84 -21.57
C ASP A 140 -1.11 2.98 -20.09
N ILE A 141 0.17 2.80 -19.77
CA ILE A 141 0.69 2.87 -18.40
C ILE A 141 1.66 4.03 -18.32
N THR A 142 1.30 5.06 -17.55
CA THR A 142 2.21 6.16 -17.21
C THR A 142 2.95 5.83 -15.93
N MET A 143 4.25 6.10 -15.87
CA MET A 143 5.12 5.70 -14.76
C MET A 143 5.95 6.86 -14.26
N ASP A 144 6.25 6.86 -12.95
CA ASP A 144 7.16 7.83 -12.35
C ASP A 144 8.62 7.58 -12.78
N ASN A 145 9.46 8.63 -12.71
CA ASN A 145 10.86 8.63 -13.14
C ASN A 145 11.70 7.55 -12.43
N TRP A 146 11.38 7.25 -11.18
CA TRP A 146 12.04 6.19 -10.42
C TRP A 146 11.93 4.82 -11.11
N PHE A 147 10.78 4.52 -11.74
CA PHE A 147 10.62 3.30 -12.50
C PHE A 147 11.36 3.35 -13.84
N MET A 148 11.26 4.48 -14.56
CA MET A 148 11.83 4.65 -15.90
C MET A 148 13.37 4.58 -15.92
N SER A 149 14.03 5.17 -14.92
CA SER A 149 15.51 5.18 -14.82
C SER A 149 16.15 3.79 -14.76
N ASN A 150 15.38 2.77 -14.34
CA ASN A 150 15.84 1.40 -14.18
C ASN A 150 15.50 0.49 -15.38
N PHE A 151 14.47 0.82 -16.16
CA PHE A 151 14.17 0.13 -17.42
C PHE A 151 15.19 0.46 -18.52
N LEU A 152 15.70 1.69 -18.56
CA LEU A 152 16.70 2.12 -19.54
C LEU A 152 18.09 1.49 -19.33
N LYS A 153 18.37 0.93 -18.14
CA LYS A 153 19.66 0.32 -17.80
C LYS A 153 19.72 -1.19 -18.03
N SER A 154 18.58 -1.86 -18.18
CA SER A 154 18.53 -3.32 -18.42
C SER A 154 18.48 -3.70 -19.91
N GLY A 155 18.60 -2.71 -20.81
CA GLY A 155 18.62 -2.89 -22.26
C GLY A 155 19.99 -2.63 -22.92
N GLN A 156 21.07 -2.63 -22.13
CA GLN A 156 22.46 -2.62 -22.61
C GLN A 156 23.15 -3.94 -22.23
#